data_AF-A0A0J1FH52-F1
#
_entry.id   AF-A0A0J1FH52-F1
#
_cell.length_a   1.000
_cell.length_b   1.000
_cell.length_c   1.000
_cell.angle_alpha   90.00
_cell.angle_beta   90.00
_cell.angle_gamma   90.00
#
_symmetry.space_group_name_H-M   'P 1'
#
loop_
_entity.id
_entity.type
_entity.pdbx_description
1 polymer ?
#
loop_
_entity_poly.entity_id
_entity_poly.type
_entity_poly.pdbx_seq_one_letter_code
_entity_poly.pdbx_strand_id
1 'polypeptide(L)'
;MTEGELLLLHTKAAREERGISAVIRQAVAEYQPMTPEPEHCMQCDEDENGIEREPELMVPIWHDDERTLDVNGVKHTITITGIPAQKCPRCGDVTFSLDLMCEIEKAELRMVNHFMRYNKEWPEKISIEELSRLMDK
;
A
#
# COMPACT_ATOMS: atom_id res chain seq x y z
N MET A 1 9.73 11.47 6.89
CA MET A 1 10.63 11.49 8.06
C MET A 1 10.85 12.94 8.45
N THR A 2 10.44 13.33 9.64
CA THR A 2 10.64 14.68 10.18
C THR A 2 12.08 14.86 10.67
N GLU A 3 12.53 16.10 10.83
CA GLU A 3 13.87 16.40 11.39
C GLU A 3 14.06 15.81 12.80
N GLY A 4 12.99 15.77 13.61
CA GLY A 4 13.00 15.16 14.93
C GLY A 4 13.19 13.64 14.90
N GLU A 5 12.51 12.96 13.97
CA GLU A 5 12.67 11.50 13.79
C GLU A 5 14.09 11.14 13.35
N LEU A 6 14.69 11.96 12.48
CA LEU A 6 16.06 11.77 12.03
C LEU A 6 17.06 11.93 13.18
N LEU A 7 16.91 12.96 14.02
CA LEU A 7 17.74 13.18 15.20
C LEU A 7 17.66 12.00 16.20
N LEU A 8 16.47 11.46 16.42
CA LEU A 8 16.28 10.28 17.27
C LEU A 8 16.98 9.04 16.70
N LEU A 9 16.93 8.85 15.38
CA LEU A 9 17.64 7.77 14.69
C LEU A 9 19.16 7.88 14.83
N HIS A 10 19.70 9.08 14.61
CA HIS A 10 21.13 9.36 14.80
C HIS A 10 21.56 9.10 16.25
N THR A 11 20.74 9.52 17.20
CA THR A 11 20.99 9.30 18.64
C THR A 11 21.02 7.80 18.97
N LYS A 12 20.07 7.03 18.43
CA LYS A 12 20.03 5.57 18.62
C LYS A 12 21.23 4.87 17.98
N ALA A 13 21.58 5.26 16.75
CA ALA A 13 22.76 4.76 16.04
C ALA A 13 24.06 5.01 16.81
N ALA A 14 24.22 6.24 17.34
CA ALA A 14 25.37 6.59 18.17
C ALA A 14 25.41 5.78 19.48
N ARG A 15 24.26 5.61 20.15
CA ARG A 15 24.15 4.84 21.40
C ARG A 15 24.45 3.35 21.21
N GLU A 16 24.10 2.79 20.06
CA GLU A 16 24.33 1.38 19.73
C GLU A 16 25.67 1.12 19.04
N GLU A 17 26.51 2.15 18.84
CA GLU A 17 27.78 2.09 18.09
C GLU A 17 27.62 1.49 16.69
N ARG A 18 26.49 1.78 16.03
CA ARG A 18 26.12 1.19 14.75
C ARG A 18 25.82 2.26 13.71
N GLY A 19 26.04 1.92 12.45
CA GLY A 19 25.61 2.77 11.33
C GLY A 19 24.10 2.90 11.30
N ILE A 20 23.60 4.08 10.92
CA ILE A 20 22.16 4.40 10.79
C ILE A 20 21.44 3.35 9.95
N SER A 21 22.03 2.92 8.83
CA SER A 21 21.45 1.87 7.97
C SER A 21 21.28 0.52 8.67
N ALA A 22 22.11 0.18 9.66
CA ALA A 22 21.97 -1.04 10.44
C ALA A 22 20.82 -0.94 11.44
N VAL A 23 20.66 0.22 12.07
CA VAL A 23 19.52 0.52 12.97
C VAL A 23 18.21 0.52 12.20
N ILE A 24 18.16 1.11 10.99
CA ILE A 24 16.96 1.07 10.13
C ILE A 24 16.62 -0.37 9.76
N ARG A 25 17.59 -1.17 9.29
CA ARG A 25 17.32 -2.56 8.89
C ARG A 25 16.80 -3.40 10.06
N GLN A 26 17.32 -3.18 11.26
CA GLN A 26 16.81 -3.84 12.44
C GLN A 26 15.41 -3.35 12.81
N ALA A 27 15.15 -2.04 12.77
CA ALA A 27 13.82 -1.49 13.00
C ALA A 27 12.80 -2.04 11.99
N VAL A 28 13.18 -2.21 10.72
CA VAL A 28 12.34 -2.84 9.68
C VAL A 28 12.14 -4.33 9.96
N ALA A 29 13.18 -5.06 10.38
CA ALA A 29 13.07 -6.48 10.73
C ALA A 29 12.24 -6.73 11.99
N GLU A 30 12.29 -5.81 12.95
CA GLU A 30 11.50 -5.81 14.19
C GLU A 30 10.09 -5.25 13.98
N TYR A 31 9.87 -4.53 12.88
CA TYR A 31 8.56 -4.05 12.50
C TYR A 31 7.70 -5.26 12.13
N GLN A 32 6.87 -5.70 13.08
CA GLN A 32 5.74 -6.53 12.74
C GLN A 32 4.82 -5.68 11.86
N PRO A 33 4.49 -6.11 10.62
CA PRO A 33 3.52 -5.39 9.82
C PRO A 33 2.26 -5.26 10.67
N MET A 34 1.93 -4.03 11.06
CA MET A 34 0.74 -3.79 11.85
C MET A 34 -0.43 -4.24 10.98
N THR A 35 -1.12 -5.28 11.41
CA THR A 35 -2.43 -5.59 10.86
C THR A 35 -3.25 -4.31 11.02
N PRO A 36 -3.80 -3.73 9.93
CA PRO A 36 -4.54 -2.49 10.03
C PRO A 36 -5.63 -2.65 11.10
N GLU A 37 -5.77 -1.65 11.97
CA GLU A 37 -6.79 -1.69 13.01
C GLU A 37 -8.16 -1.90 12.35
N PRO A 38 -9.01 -2.80 12.86
CA PRO A 38 -10.30 -3.06 12.25
C PRO A 38 -11.14 -1.78 12.22
N GLU A 39 -11.48 -1.32 11.01
CA GLU A 39 -12.36 -0.16 10.83
C GLU A 39 -13.82 -0.59 10.76
N HIS A 40 -14.72 0.32 11.09
CA HIS A 40 -16.15 0.13 10.98
C HIS A 40 -16.60 0.43 9.54
N CYS A 41 -17.43 -0.45 8.97
CA CYS A 41 -17.95 -0.24 7.63
C CYS A 41 -19.03 0.86 7.59
N MET A 42 -18.70 2.01 6.98
CA MET A 42 -19.62 3.14 6.82
C MET A 42 -20.77 2.90 5.82
N GLN A 43 -20.71 1.83 5.01
CA GLN A 43 -21.78 1.47 4.06
C GLN A 43 -22.94 0.72 4.74
N CYS A 44 -22.74 0.22 5.97
CA CYS A 44 -23.70 -0.63 6.67
C CYS A 44 -24.42 0.10 7.82
N ASP A 45 -24.25 1.41 7.95
CA ASP A 45 -24.74 2.20 9.08
C ASP A 45 -26.27 2.34 9.09
N GLU A 46 -26.93 2.22 7.94
CA GLU A 46 -28.39 2.33 7.83
C GLU A 46 -28.98 1.13 7.06
N ASP A 47 -30.11 0.61 7.53
CA ASP A 47 -30.92 -0.32 6.75
C ASP A 47 -31.99 0.39 5.91
N GLU A 48 -32.70 -0.37 5.04
CA GLU A 48 -33.74 0.16 4.15
C GLU A 48 -34.90 0.89 4.88
N ASN A 49 -34.96 0.78 6.21
CA ASN A 49 -35.96 1.44 7.05
C ASN A 49 -35.37 2.63 7.85
N GLY A 50 -34.11 3.01 7.61
CA GLY A 50 -33.43 4.09 8.31
C GLY A 50 -33.12 3.78 9.78
N ILE A 51 -33.01 2.48 10.14
CA ILE A 51 -32.62 2.07 11.48
C ILE A 51 -31.09 2.00 11.53
N GLU A 52 -30.48 2.81 12.40
CA GLU A 52 -29.05 2.73 12.70
C GLU A 52 -28.70 1.34 13.21
N ARG A 53 -27.76 0.67 12.54
CA ARG A 53 -27.25 -0.63 12.96
C ARG A 53 -25.85 -0.46 13.53
N GLU A 54 -25.48 -1.36 14.45
CA GLU A 54 -24.08 -1.46 14.85
C GLU A 54 -23.23 -1.73 13.60
N PRO A 55 -22.23 -0.87 13.32
CA PRO A 55 -21.37 -1.06 12.17
C PRO A 55 -20.58 -2.35 12.31
N GLU A 56 -20.40 -3.07 11.20
CA GLU A 56 -19.55 -4.26 11.22
C GLU A 56 -18.09 -3.89 11.12
N LEU A 57 -17.28 -4.58 11.92
CA LEU A 57 -15.83 -4.56 11.81
C LEU A 57 -15.41 -5.19 10.49
N MET A 58 -14.69 -4.42 9.69
CA MET A 58 -14.12 -4.89 8.44
C MET A 58 -12.97 -5.87 8.71
N VAL A 59 -12.86 -6.90 7.87
CA VAL A 59 -11.84 -7.94 8.00
C VAL A 59 -10.67 -7.68 7.05
N PRO A 60 -9.41 -7.82 7.51
CA PRO A 60 -8.25 -7.69 6.63
C PRO A 60 -8.26 -8.75 5.52
N ILE A 61 -7.98 -8.31 4.29
CA ILE A 61 -7.88 -9.18 3.11
C ILE A 61 -6.68 -8.77 2.24
N TRP A 62 -6.28 -9.68 1.36
CA TRP A 62 -5.41 -9.38 0.22
C TRP A 62 -6.28 -9.19 -1.02
N HIS A 63 -6.15 -8.05 -1.67
CA HIS A 63 -6.93 -7.67 -2.84
C HIS A 63 -6.04 -7.54 -4.07
N ASP A 64 -6.56 -7.95 -5.22
CA ASP A 64 -5.94 -7.77 -6.52
C ASP A 64 -6.72 -6.68 -7.26
N ASP A 65 -6.04 -5.59 -7.61
CA ASP A 65 -6.64 -4.41 -8.25
C ASP A 65 -6.25 -4.36 -9.73
N GLU A 66 -7.24 -4.36 -10.63
CA GLU A 66 -7.02 -4.27 -12.07
C GLU A 66 -7.09 -2.81 -12.52
N ARG A 67 -6.02 -2.35 -13.17
CA ARG A 67 -5.90 -0.98 -13.65
C ARG A 67 -5.60 -0.92 -15.13
N THR A 68 -6.20 0.08 -15.77
CA THR A 68 -5.92 0.42 -17.16
C THR A 68 -5.04 1.67 -17.21
N LEU A 69 -3.83 1.51 -17.72
CA LEU A 69 -2.87 2.59 -17.95
C LEU A 69 -2.92 3.02 -19.42
N ASP A 70 -3.05 4.32 -19.68
CA ASP A 70 -2.93 4.89 -21.02
C ASP A 70 -1.51 5.46 -21.20
N VAL A 71 -0.75 4.85 -22.10
CA VAL A 71 0.63 5.24 -22.39
C VAL A 71 0.75 5.52 -23.88
N ASN A 72 0.97 6.79 -24.23
CA ASN A 72 1.06 7.26 -25.61
C ASN A 72 -0.13 6.82 -26.50
N GLY A 73 -1.34 6.73 -25.94
CA GLY A 73 -2.55 6.32 -26.66
C GLY A 73 -2.73 4.80 -26.77
N VAL A 74 -1.83 4.00 -26.19
CA VAL A 74 -1.97 2.55 -26.07
C VAL A 74 -2.43 2.23 -24.65
N LYS A 75 -3.55 1.50 -24.55
CA LYS A 75 -4.08 1.05 -23.26
C LYS A 75 -3.43 -0.26 -22.86
N HIS A 76 -2.85 -0.29 -21.68
CA HIS A 76 -2.28 -1.47 -21.05
C HIS A 76 -3.10 -1.81 -19.81
N THR A 77 -3.53 -3.05 -19.68
CA THR A 77 -4.20 -3.55 -18.47
C THR A 77 -3.18 -4.27 -17.63
N ILE A 78 -3.10 -3.91 -16.35
CA ILE A 78 -2.22 -4.52 -15.37
C ILE A 78 -3.00 -4.85 -14.11
N THR A 79 -2.77 -6.02 -13.54
CA THR A 79 -3.28 -6.38 -12.22
C THR A 79 -2.17 -6.20 -11.18
N ILE A 80 -2.41 -5.34 -10.20
CA ILE A 80 -1.55 -5.18 -9.03
C ILE A 80 -2.04 -6.15 -7.95
N THR A 81 -1.24 -7.16 -7.63
CA THR A 81 -1.66 -8.24 -6.73
C THR A 81 -1.15 -8.05 -5.31
N GLY A 82 -1.92 -8.53 -4.33
CA GLY A 82 -1.50 -8.55 -2.94
C GLY A 82 -1.54 -7.17 -2.27
N ILE A 83 -2.49 -6.32 -2.65
CA ILE A 83 -2.72 -5.04 -1.98
C ILE A 83 -3.45 -5.34 -0.66
N PRO A 84 -2.89 -4.95 0.50
CA PRO A 84 -3.60 -5.08 1.77
C PRO A 84 -4.82 -4.14 1.78
N ALA A 85 -5.98 -4.71 2.07
CA ALA A 85 -7.26 -4.01 2.11
C ALA A 85 -8.11 -4.53 3.28
N GLN A 86 -9.24 -3.89 3.53
CA GLN A 86 -10.25 -4.37 4.47
C GLN A 86 -11.56 -4.60 3.73
N LYS A 87 -12.27 -5.66 4.07
CA LYS A 87 -13.56 -6.00 3.46
C LYS A 87 -14.65 -6.08 4.50
N CYS A 88 -15.80 -5.47 4.23
CA CYS A 88 -16.99 -5.64 5.05
C CYS A 88 -17.57 -7.05 4.86
N PRO A 89 -17.76 -7.85 5.92
CA PRO A 89 -18.36 -9.17 5.79
C PRO A 89 -19.85 -9.13 5.37
N ARG A 90 -20.56 -8.04 5.68
CA ARG A 90 -21.98 -7.84 5.35
C ARG A 90 -22.23 -7.38 3.92
N CYS A 91 -21.75 -6.19 3.54
CA CYS A 91 -22.04 -5.61 2.22
C CYS A 91 -20.99 -5.97 1.16
N GLY A 92 -19.83 -6.49 1.57
CA GLY A 92 -18.74 -6.84 0.66
C GLY A 92 -17.90 -5.65 0.18
N ASP A 93 -18.16 -4.44 0.68
CA ASP A 93 -17.39 -3.23 0.38
C ASP A 93 -15.91 -3.42 0.75
N VAL A 94 -15.01 -2.87 -0.08
CA VAL A 94 -13.56 -3.01 0.08
C VAL A 94 -12.95 -1.62 0.24
N THR A 95 -12.30 -1.40 1.37
CA THR A 95 -11.59 -0.16 1.67
C THR A 95 -10.09 -0.38 1.64
N PHE A 96 -9.37 0.66 1.23
CA PHE A 96 -7.91 0.68 1.15
C PHE A 96 -7.37 1.84 1.98
N SER A 97 -6.14 1.70 2.48
CA SER A 97 -5.42 2.83 3.05
C SER A 97 -5.18 3.90 1.98
N LEU A 98 -5.65 5.13 2.21
CA LEU A 98 -5.47 6.25 1.27
C LEU A 98 -3.99 6.55 1.01
N ASP A 99 -3.16 6.47 2.04
CA ASP A 99 -1.71 6.66 1.93
C ASP A 99 -1.09 5.59 1.03
N LEU A 100 -1.50 4.33 1.20
CA LEU A 100 -1.03 3.23 0.37
C LEU A 100 -1.43 3.43 -1.10
N MET A 101 -2.67 3.84 -1.36
CA MET A 101 -3.16 4.09 -2.71
C MET A 101 -2.37 5.21 -3.40
N CYS A 102 -2.07 6.29 -2.67
CA CYS A 102 -1.22 7.37 -3.18
C CYS A 102 0.20 6.87 -3.54
N GLU A 103 0.78 5.96 -2.74
CA GLU A 103 2.09 5.39 -3.04
C GLU A 103 2.05 4.42 -4.23
N ILE A 104 0.97 3.65 -4.38
CA ILE A 104 0.75 2.77 -5.56
C ILE A 104 0.68 3.62 -6.84
N GLU A 105 -0.07 4.72 -6.86
CA GLU A 105 -0.16 5.63 -8.01
C GLU A 105 1.21 6.23 -8.39
N LYS A 106 2.01 6.63 -7.39
CA LYS A 106 3.39 7.09 -7.62
C LYS A 106 4.27 5.98 -8.21
N ALA A 107 4.13 4.76 -7.72
CA ALA A 107 4.89 3.62 -8.19
C ALA A 107 4.49 3.22 -9.61
N GLU A 108 3.21 3.35 -9.99
CA GLU A 108 2.73 3.16 -11.35
C GLU A 108 3.39 4.13 -12.33
N LEU A 109 3.48 5.41 -11.99
CA LEU A 109 4.18 6.39 -12.84
C LEU A 109 5.66 6.02 -13.04
N ARG A 110 6.32 5.52 -11.99
CA ARG A 110 7.71 5.03 -12.10
C ARG A 110 7.81 3.77 -12.94
N MET A 111 6.86 2.86 -12.80
CA MET A 111 6.75 1.66 -13.62
C MET A 111 6.63 2.03 -15.09
N VAL A 112 5.70 2.93 -15.44
CA VAL A 112 5.53 3.43 -16.83
C VAL A 112 6.85 3.97 -17.37
N ASN A 113 7.53 4.83 -16.61
CA ASN A 113 8.83 5.37 -17.00
C ASN A 113 9.91 4.27 -17.17
N HIS A 114 9.94 3.27 -16.30
CA HIS A 114 10.85 2.13 -16.40
C HIS A 114 10.62 1.35 -17.70
N PHE A 115 9.38 0.90 -17.94
CA PHE A 115 9.07 0.06 -19.09
C PHE A 115 9.24 0.80 -20.41
N MET A 116 8.87 2.09 -20.48
CA MET A 116 9.16 2.91 -21.66
C MET A 116 10.66 3.09 -21.90
N ARG A 117 11.44 3.41 -20.87
CA ARG A 117 12.87 3.69 -21.01
C ARG A 117 13.68 2.46 -21.44
N TYR A 118 13.30 1.29 -20.94
CA TYR A 118 14.00 0.04 -21.24
C TYR A 118 13.38 -0.78 -22.37
N ASN A 119 12.33 -0.27 -23.02
CA ASN A 119 11.56 -0.93 -24.08
C ASN A 119 11.23 -2.39 -23.73
N LYS A 120 10.76 -2.60 -22.50
CA LYS A 120 10.37 -3.92 -21.98
C LYS A 120 8.88 -4.17 -22.25
N GLU A 121 8.51 -5.44 -22.37
CA GLU A 121 7.11 -5.84 -22.40
C GLU A 121 6.42 -5.49 -21.08
N TRP A 122 5.17 -5.04 -21.18
CA TRP A 122 4.35 -4.69 -20.03
C TRP A 122 3.93 -5.94 -19.29
N PRO A 123 4.08 -6.00 -17.96
CA PRO A 123 3.61 -7.13 -17.19
C PRO A 123 2.07 -7.10 -17.13
N GLU A 124 1.44 -8.26 -17.33
CA GLU A 124 0.00 -8.42 -17.07
C GLU A 124 -0.31 -8.41 -15.58
N LYS A 125 0.64 -8.89 -14.75
CA LYS A 125 0.54 -8.93 -13.29
C LYS A 125 1.83 -8.44 -12.64
N ILE A 126 1.70 -7.66 -11.58
CA ILE A 126 2.82 -7.24 -10.73
C ILE A 126 2.40 -7.27 -9.27
N SER A 127 3.21 -7.84 -8.39
CA SER A 127 2.94 -7.76 -6.95
C SER A 127 3.26 -6.38 -6.38
N ILE A 128 2.60 -5.99 -5.28
CA ILE A 128 2.92 -4.74 -4.58
C ILE A 128 4.40 -4.67 -4.13
N GLU A 129 4.98 -5.83 -3.83
CA GLU A 129 6.39 -6.00 -3.44
C GLU A 129 7.34 -5.78 -4.61
N GLU A 130 6.97 -6.19 -5.83
CA GLU A 130 7.75 -5.92 -7.04
C GLU A 130 7.61 -4.46 -7.47
N LEU A 131 6.41 -3.90 -7.34
CA LEU A 131 6.12 -2.51 -7.64
C LEU A 131 6.92 -1.57 -6.72
N SER A 132 7.04 -1.89 -5.42
CA SER A 132 7.85 -1.10 -4.49
C SER A 132 9.35 -1.11 -4.83
N ARG A 133 9.90 -2.23 -5.31
CA ARG A 133 11.31 -2.32 -5.76
C ARG A 133 11.62 -1.42 -6.96
N LEU A 134 10.61 -0.99 -7.72
CA LEU A 134 10.77 -0.02 -8.80
C LEU A 134 10.89 1.42 -8.27
N MET A 135 10.47 1.70 -7.03
CA MET A 135 10.62 3.01 -6.41
C MET A 135 12.02 3.26 -5.83
N ASP A 136 12.75 2.20 -5.49
CA ASP A 136 14.11 2.27 -4.94
C ASP A 136 15.20 2.47 -6.02
N LYS A 137 14.81 2.52 -7.30
CA LYS A 137 15.70 2.69 -8.47
C LYS A 137 15.45 4.02 -9.16
#